data_AF-A0A0Q4L586-F1
#
_entry.id   AF-A0A0Q4L586-F1
#
_cell.length_a   1.000
_cell.length_b   1.000
_cell.length_c   1.000
_cell.angle_alpha   90.00
_cell.angle_beta   90.00
_cell.angle_gamma   90.00
#
_symmetry.space_group_name_H-M   'P 1'
#
loop_
_entity.id
_entity.type
_entity.pdbx_description
1 polymer ?
#
loop_
_entity_poly.entity_id
_entity_poly.type
_entity_poly.pdbx_seq_one_letter_code
_entity_poly.pdbx_strand_id
1 'polypeptide(L)'
;MIFRSTASAPAADPVVYLPGGPGLSSIDGRTTGKGNPFLAERDQILLEGRGNKFARPSLGCPEINDLRAANATPTVQTAAAARCRAELSASGVDLDGYTSAETADDLDDLRRALGIRQWNLIGFPYGTRLAQTVLQRHPEGVRSVVLDSVLPVDVNYDETAAS
;
A
#
# COMPACT_ATOMS: atom_id res chain seq x y z
N MET A 1 8.80 -6.10 5.25
CA MET A 1 9.28 -6.11 6.66
C MET A 1 8.38 -7.00 7.49
N ILE A 2 8.92 -7.78 8.43
CA ILE A 2 8.14 -8.65 9.32
C ILE A 2 8.51 -8.34 10.76
N PHE A 3 7.53 -7.96 11.57
CA PHE A 3 7.66 -7.94 13.03
C PHE A 3 7.14 -9.26 13.58
N ARG A 4 8.00 -9.97 14.32
CA ARG A 4 7.67 -11.28 14.88
C ARG A 4 6.80 -11.14 16.13
N SER A 5 5.88 -12.07 16.31
CA SER A 5 5.11 -12.23 17.53
C SER A 5 6.02 -12.47 18.74
N THR A 6 5.56 -12.05 19.91
CA THR A 6 6.18 -12.33 21.20
C THR A 6 5.69 -13.64 21.83
N ALA A 7 4.74 -14.34 21.21
CA ALA A 7 4.26 -15.63 21.69
C ALA A 7 5.32 -16.72 21.54
N SER A 8 5.34 -17.68 22.46
CA SER A 8 6.19 -18.89 22.34
C SER A 8 5.78 -19.78 21.16
N ALA A 9 4.50 -19.76 20.79
CA ALA A 9 3.94 -20.43 19.63
C ALA A 9 2.99 -19.47 18.88
N PRO A 10 3.51 -18.62 17.98
CA PRO A 10 2.70 -17.69 17.20
C PRO A 10 1.70 -18.43 16.32
N ALA A 11 0.52 -17.86 16.15
CA ALA A 11 -0.48 -18.39 15.23
C ALA A 11 -0.02 -18.17 13.76
N ALA A 12 -0.31 -19.14 12.90
CA ALA A 12 0.28 -19.26 11.56
C ALA A 12 -0.23 -18.24 10.54
N ASP A 13 -1.35 -17.54 10.82
CA ASP A 13 -1.96 -16.53 9.97
C ASP A 13 -1.55 -15.11 10.43
N PRO A 14 -0.59 -14.45 9.76
CA PRO A 14 -0.11 -13.13 10.17
C PRO A 14 -1.15 -12.03 9.91
N VAL A 15 -0.87 -10.84 10.44
CA VAL A 15 -1.61 -9.61 10.13
C VAL A 15 -0.82 -8.78 9.12
N VAL A 16 -1.42 -8.46 7.98
CA VAL A 16 -0.84 -7.58 6.97
C VAL A 16 -1.38 -6.17 7.16
N TYR A 17 -0.47 -5.22 7.37
CA TYR A 17 -0.81 -3.81 7.46
C TYR A 17 -0.82 -3.16 6.07
N LEU A 18 -1.98 -2.63 5.68
CA LEU A 18 -2.18 -1.91 4.43
C LEU A 18 -2.34 -0.41 4.73
N PRO A 19 -1.30 0.42 4.52
CA PRO A 19 -1.37 1.84 4.83
C PRO A 19 -2.37 2.56 3.92
N GLY A 20 -2.74 3.77 4.34
CA GLY A 20 -3.47 4.73 3.51
C GLY A 20 -2.58 5.36 2.42
N GLY A 21 -3.01 6.50 1.91
CA GLY A 21 -2.43 7.11 0.71
C GLY A 21 -3.48 7.17 -0.42
N PRO A 22 -3.14 6.84 -1.68
CA PRO A 22 -2.03 5.98 -2.14
C PRO A 22 -0.63 6.59 -1.98
N GLY A 23 0.42 5.76 -2.11
CA GLY A 23 1.82 6.20 -2.13
C GLY A 23 2.54 6.30 -0.78
N LEU A 24 1.85 6.10 0.35
CA LEU A 24 2.50 6.08 1.66
C LEU A 24 3.34 4.81 1.83
N SER A 25 4.58 4.99 2.31
CA SER A 25 5.45 3.86 2.63
C SER A 25 4.94 3.10 3.85
N SER A 26 4.87 1.78 3.75
CA SER A 26 4.52 0.94 4.90
C SER A 26 5.68 0.77 5.88
N ILE A 27 6.92 1.05 5.47
CA ILE A 27 8.13 0.75 6.23
C ILE A 27 8.94 1.99 6.65
N ASP A 28 8.61 3.17 6.13
CA ASP A 28 9.32 4.41 6.49
C ASP A 28 9.22 4.71 7.99
N GLY A 29 10.36 5.00 8.62
CA GLY A 29 10.46 5.22 10.06
C GLY A 29 10.12 4.01 10.95
N ARG A 30 9.79 2.84 10.40
CA ARG A 30 9.45 1.64 11.18
C ARG A 30 10.72 0.87 11.58
N THR A 31 11.00 0.83 12.88
CA THR A 31 12.15 0.11 13.45
C THR A 31 11.76 -0.96 14.46
N THR A 32 10.56 -0.88 15.03
CA THR A 32 10.05 -1.84 16.01
C THR A 32 8.53 -1.99 15.89
N GLY A 33 8.03 -3.19 16.22
CA GLY A 33 6.61 -3.46 16.38
C GLY A 33 6.13 -3.33 17.84
N LYS A 34 6.98 -2.86 18.77
CA LYS A 34 6.61 -2.72 20.19
C LYS A 34 5.32 -1.91 20.35
N GLY A 35 4.40 -2.42 21.17
CA GLY A 35 3.09 -1.80 21.40
C GLY A 35 2.02 -2.18 20.38
N ASN A 36 2.37 -2.91 19.32
CA ASN A 36 1.36 -3.50 18.43
C ASN A 36 0.69 -4.71 19.12
N PRO A 37 -0.61 -4.65 19.42
CA PRO A 37 -1.31 -5.73 20.12
C PRO A 37 -1.36 -7.04 19.32
N PHE A 38 -1.28 -6.99 17.99
CA PHE A 38 -1.27 -8.21 17.17
C PHE A 38 -0.08 -9.11 17.47
N LEU A 39 1.05 -8.52 17.88
CA LEU A 39 2.27 -9.29 18.18
C LEU A 39 2.12 -10.17 19.41
N ALA A 40 1.09 -10.00 20.23
CA ALA A 40 0.78 -10.93 21.31
C ALA A 40 0.52 -12.36 20.81
N GLU A 41 0.05 -12.51 19.57
CA GLU A 41 -0.33 -13.83 19.02
C GLU A 41 0.15 -14.07 17.58
N ARG A 42 0.48 -13.03 16.81
CA ARG A 42 0.67 -13.10 15.35
C ARG A 42 1.83 -12.25 14.88
N ASP A 43 2.50 -12.70 13.83
CA ASP A 43 3.45 -11.85 13.13
C ASP A 43 2.70 -10.71 12.42
N GLN A 44 3.34 -9.54 12.30
CA GLN A 44 2.87 -8.45 11.44
C GLN A 44 3.75 -8.33 10.20
N ILE A 45 3.13 -8.29 9.03
CA ILE A 45 3.77 -8.09 7.74
C ILE A 45 3.46 -6.69 7.23
N LEU A 46 4.49 -6.02 6.73
CA LEU A 46 4.42 -4.73 6.05
C LEU A 46 5.08 -4.90 4.69
N LEU A 47 4.32 -4.68 3.62
CA LEU A 47 4.80 -4.70 2.25
C LEU A 47 4.90 -3.28 1.73
N GLU A 48 6.10 -2.90 1.28
CA GLU A 48 6.26 -1.66 0.54
C GLU A 48 5.58 -1.81 -0.82
N GLY A 49 4.62 -0.93 -1.10
CA GLY A 49 3.86 -0.99 -2.35
C GLY A 49 4.74 -0.70 -3.56
N ARG A 50 4.43 -1.34 -4.69
CA ARG A 50 5.08 -1.02 -5.97
C ARG A 50 5.04 0.49 -6.22
N GLY A 51 6.18 1.06 -6.60
CA GLY A 51 6.30 2.49 -6.88
C GLY A 51 6.45 3.40 -5.66
N ASN A 52 6.34 2.89 -4.43
CA ASN A 52 6.59 3.68 -3.24
C ASN A 52 8.09 3.95 -3.01
N LYS A 53 8.39 4.80 -2.02
CA LYS A 53 9.73 5.28 -1.64
C LYS A 53 10.84 4.22 -1.67
N PHE A 54 10.61 3.05 -1.06
CA PHE A 54 11.61 1.98 -0.97
C PHE A 54 11.45 0.87 -2.03
N ALA A 55 10.44 0.95 -2.89
CA ALA A 55 10.28 0.03 -4.01
C ALA A 55 11.28 0.34 -5.14
N ARG A 56 11.43 -0.61 -6.06
CA ARG A 56 12.25 -0.48 -7.26
C ARG A 56 11.45 -0.89 -8.50
N PRO A 57 11.21 0.04 -9.45
CA PRO A 57 11.52 1.47 -9.37
C PRO A 57 10.57 2.19 -8.39
N SER A 58 10.99 3.36 -7.90
CA SER A 58 10.16 4.30 -7.12
C SER A 58 9.57 5.35 -8.06
N LEU A 59 8.31 5.71 -7.87
CA LEU A 59 7.58 6.73 -8.66
C LEU A 59 7.56 8.10 -7.97
N GLY A 60 8.50 8.36 -7.06
CA GLY A 60 8.56 9.63 -6.35
C GLY A 60 8.75 10.82 -7.30
N CYS A 61 7.88 11.82 -7.19
CA CYS A 61 7.98 13.10 -7.90
C CYS A 61 8.15 14.26 -6.89
N PRO A 62 9.36 14.53 -6.36
CA PRO A 62 9.57 15.52 -5.30
C PRO A 62 9.05 16.92 -5.66
N GLU A 63 9.22 17.34 -6.93
CA GLU A 63 8.76 18.64 -7.42
C GLU A 63 7.26 18.84 -7.17
N ILE A 64 6.43 17.80 -7.39
CA ILE A 64 4.98 17.89 -7.17
C ILE A 64 4.66 18.12 -5.68
N ASN A 65 5.40 17.46 -4.79
CA ASN A 65 5.22 17.61 -3.35
C ASN A 65 5.60 19.02 -2.88
N ASP A 66 6.72 19.55 -3.36
CA ASP A 66 7.18 20.90 -3.03
C ASP A 66 6.18 21.96 -3.52
N LEU A 67 5.66 21.80 -4.75
CA LEU A 67 4.65 22.68 -5.33
C LEU A 67 3.32 22.63 -4.57
N ARG A 68 2.89 21.44 -4.12
CA ARG A 68 1.71 21.29 -3.25
C ARG A 68 1.91 21.98 -1.91
N ALA A 69 3.07 21.79 -1.27
CA ALA A 69 3.39 22.44 0.00
C ALA A 69 3.44 23.97 -0.11
N ALA A 70 3.87 24.49 -1.27
CA ALA A 70 3.88 25.91 -1.58
C ALA A 70 2.51 26.48 -2.02
N ASN A 71 1.45 25.67 -2.05
CA ASN A 71 0.13 26.04 -2.59
C ASN A 71 0.21 26.61 -4.02
N ALA A 72 1.07 26.05 -4.87
CA ALA A 72 1.18 26.42 -6.27
C ALA A 72 -0.15 26.18 -7.01
N THR A 73 -0.40 26.93 -8.08
CA THR A 73 -1.64 26.82 -8.85
C THR A 73 -1.79 25.43 -9.48
N PRO A 74 -3.03 24.96 -9.71
CA PRO A 74 -3.27 23.67 -10.37
C PRO A 74 -2.51 23.52 -11.68
N THR A 75 -2.44 24.58 -12.51
CA THR A 75 -1.69 24.57 -13.77
C THR A 75 -0.21 24.24 -13.58
N VAL A 76 0.44 24.80 -12.55
CA VAL A 76 1.85 24.55 -12.25
C VAL A 76 2.04 23.11 -11.76
N GLN A 77 1.14 22.62 -10.90
CA GLN A 77 1.17 21.23 -10.43
C GLN A 77 0.95 20.22 -11.56
N THR A 78 -0.01 20.48 -12.47
CA THR A 78 -0.27 19.61 -13.64
C THR A 78 0.94 19.57 -14.58
N ALA A 79 1.61 20.71 -14.80
CA ALA A 79 2.82 20.74 -15.63
C ALA A 79 3.96 19.92 -15.00
N ALA A 80 4.12 19.98 -13.67
CA ALA A 80 5.10 19.15 -12.96
C ALA A 80 4.74 17.65 -13.01
N ALA A 81 3.47 17.31 -12.87
CA ALA A 81 3.00 15.93 -13.02
C ALA A 81 3.27 15.38 -14.44
N ALA A 82 3.04 16.19 -15.48
CA ALA A 82 3.34 15.81 -16.86
C ALA A 82 4.84 15.57 -17.09
N ARG A 83 5.72 16.42 -16.53
CA ARG A 83 7.17 16.21 -16.58
C ARG A 83 7.58 14.92 -15.88
N CYS A 84 7.13 14.71 -14.64
CA CYS A 84 7.47 13.50 -13.90
C CYS A 84 7.00 12.23 -14.64
N ARG A 85 5.78 12.24 -15.19
CA ARG A 85 5.27 11.15 -16.02
C ARG A 85 6.19 10.85 -17.22
N ALA A 86 6.62 11.90 -17.93
CA ALA A 86 7.49 11.76 -19.09
C ALA A 86 8.86 11.19 -18.72
N GLU A 87 9.46 11.66 -17.62
CA GLU A 87 10.74 11.16 -17.11
C GLU A 87 10.67 9.68 -16.70
N LEU A 88 9.63 9.31 -15.93
CA LEU A 88 9.40 7.91 -15.54
C LEU A 88 9.22 7.02 -16.78
N SER A 89 8.39 7.44 -17.74
CA SER A 89 8.16 6.69 -18.98
C SER A 89 9.44 6.55 -19.80
N ALA A 90 10.22 7.63 -19.93
CA ALA A 90 11.50 7.63 -20.64
C ALA A 90 12.55 6.73 -19.96
N SER A 91 12.45 6.52 -18.64
CA SER A 91 13.29 5.58 -17.91
C SER A 91 12.86 4.10 -18.06
N GLY A 92 11.81 3.83 -18.86
CA GLY A 92 11.32 2.48 -19.12
C GLY A 92 10.30 1.97 -18.10
N VAL A 93 9.77 2.84 -17.25
CA VAL A 93 8.71 2.49 -16.30
C VAL A 93 7.37 2.42 -17.04
N ASP A 94 6.75 1.25 -17.02
CA ASP A 94 5.36 1.07 -17.48
C ASP A 94 4.38 1.53 -16.38
N LEU A 95 3.87 2.75 -16.52
CA LEU A 95 3.00 3.36 -15.52
C LEU A 95 1.62 2.68 -15.42
N ASP A 96 1.22 1.91 -16.43
CA ASP A 96 -0.05 1.16 -16.39
C ASP A 96 0.01 0.01 -15.37
N GLY A 97 1.22 -0.42 -14.98
CA GLY A 97 1.43 -1.47 -13.98
C GLY A 97 1.29 -1.05 -12.51
N TYR A 98 0.89 0.19 -12.22
CA TYR A 98 0.83 0.72 -10.84
C TYR A 98 -0.61 0.93 -10.37
N THR A 99 -1.40 -0.15 -10.37
CA THR A 99 -2.78 -0.11 -9.87
C THR A 99 -2.96 -0.94 -8.59
N SER A 100 -4.12 -0.79 -7.95
CA SER A 100 -4.51 -1.63 -6.82
C SER A 100 -4.61 -3.12 -7.20
N ALA A 101 -4.92 -3.44 -8.47
CA ALA A 101 -5.04 -4.82 -8.94
C ALA A 101 -3.69 -5.53 -8.92
N GLU A 102 -2.64 -4.93 -9.48
CA GLU A 102 -1.32 -5.53 -9.47
C GLU A 102 -0.68 -5.48 -8.07
N THR A 103 -1.02 -4.49 -7.24
CA THR A 103 -0.62 -4.49 -5.82
C THR A 103 -1.28 -5.62 -5.04
N ALA A 104 -2.52 -5.98 -5.37
CA ALA A 104 -3.19 -7.14 -4.78
C ALA A 104 -2.54 -8.46 -5.23
N ASP A 105 -2.05 -8.53 -6.47
CA ASP A 105 -1.28 -9.67 -6.97
C ASP A 105 0.08 -9.77 -6.25
N ASP A 106 0.79 -8.66 -6.04
CA ASP A 106 2.04 -8.64 -5.25
C ASP A 106 1.85 -9.19 -3.84
N LEU A 107 0.72 -8.86 -3.23
CA LEU A 107 0.35 -9.35 -1.91
C LEU A 107 0.17 -10.87 -1.96
N ASP A 108 -0.58 -11.41 -2.92
CA ASP A 108 -0.76 -12.87 -3.02
C ASP A 108 0.54 -13.61 -3.35
N ASP A 109 1.38 -13.05 -4.22
CA ASP A 109 2.70 -13.59 -4.53
C ASP A 109 3.58 -13.64 -3.28
N LEU A 110 3.60 -12.57 -2.47
CA LEU A 110 4.31 -12.54 -1.19
C LEU A 110 3.77 -13.61 -0.25
N ARG A 111 2.44 -13.74 -0.14
CA ARG A 111 1.78 -14.73 0.71
C ARG A 111 2.22 -16.14 0.35
N ARG A 112 2.22 -16.48 -0.95
CA ARG A 112 2.67 -17.78 -1.47
C ARG A 112 4.16 -18.00 -1.24
N ALA A 113 4.99 -17.00 -1.53
CA ALA A 113 6.44 -17.08 -1.35
C ALA A 113 6.84 -17.31 0.12
N LEU A 114 6.08 -16.77 1.06
CA LEU A 114 6.27 -16.99 2.50
C LEU A 114 5.63 -18.30 3.02
N GLY A 115 4.96 -19.08 2.17
CA GLY A 115 4.28 -20.31 2.57
C GLY A 115 3.05 -20.09 3.45
N ILE A 116 2.46 -18.89 3.41
CA ILE A 116 1.32 -18.53 4.25
C ILE A 116 0.03 -19.02 3.59
N ARG A 117 -0.70 -19.92 4.26
CA ARG A 117 -1.97 -20.42 3.73
C ARG A 117 -3.04 -19.34 3.67
N GLN A 118 -3.21 -18.61 4.77
CA GLN A 118 -4.12 -17.47 4.87
C GLN A 118 -3.54 -16.42 5.82
N TRP A 119 -3.94 -15.17 5.62
CA TRP A 119 -3.57 -14.05 6.49
C TRP A 119 -4.79 -13.18 6.83
N ASN A 120 -4.59 -12.26 7.75
CA ASN A 120 -5.59 -11.27 8.16
C ASN A 120 -5.16 -9.90 7.62
N LEU A 121 -6.06 -9.17 6.98
CA LEU A 121 -5.76 -7.84 6.42
C LEU A 121 -6.28 -6.75 7.35
N ILE A 122 -5.49 -5.71 7.60
CA ILE A 122 -5.95 -4.47 8.23
C ILE A 122 -5.61 -3.28 7.33
N GLY A 123 -6.65 -2.60 6.85
CA GLY A 123 -6.53 -1.47 5.94
C GLY A 123 -7.03 -0.15 6.53
N PHE A 124 -6.39 0.94 6.14
CA PHE A 124 -6.71 2.33 6.52
C PHE A 124 -6.81 3.21 5.26
N PRO A 125 -7.76 4.16 5.12
CA PRO A 125 -8.00 4.89 3.87
C PRO A 125 -7.84 4.06 2.59
N TYR A 126 -6.97 4.45 1.67
CA TYR A 126 -6.68 3.68 0.45
C TYR A 126 -6.38 2.18 0.70
N GLY A 127 -5.75 1.83 1.81
CA GLY A 127 -5.51 0.43 2.21
C GLY A 127 -6.79 -0.39 2.36
N THR A 128 -7.94 0.23 2.63
CA THR A 128 -9.25 -0.45 2.63
C THR A 128 -9.72 -0.78 1.21
N ARG A 129 -9.45 0.08 0.23
CA ARG A 129 -9.71 -0.21 -1.20
C ARG A 129 -8.80 -1.34 -1.68
N LEU A 130 -7.54 -1.33 -1.27
CA LEU A 130 -6.60 -2.42 -1.55
C LEU A 130 -7.06 -3.74 -0.92
N ALA A 131 -7.50 -3.73 0.34
CA ALA A 131 -8.03 -4.93 0.99
C ALA A 131 -9.25 -5.51 0.26
N GLN A 132 -10.19 -4.65 -0.18
CA GLN A 132 -11.33 -5.07 -1.01
C GLN A 132 -10.87 -5.64 -2.36
N THR A 133 -9.84 -5.06 -2.97
CA THR A 133 -9.27 -5.55 -4.24
C THR A 133 -8.64 -6.93 -4.06
N VAL A 134 -7.94 -7.18 -2.93
CA VAL A 134 -7.42 -8.51 -2.59
C VAL A 134 -8.56 -9.51 -2.41
N LEU A 135 -9.65 -9.14 -1.73
CA LEU A 135 -10.81 -10.02 -1.57
C LEU A 135 -11.48 -10.37 -2.91
N GLN A 136 -11.46 -9.46 -3.89
CA GLN A 136 -12.01 -9.74 -5.22
C GLN A 136 -11.13 -10.67 -6.05
N ARG A 137 -9.80 -10.58 -5.91
CA ARG A 137 -8.83 -11.31 -6.75
C ARG A 137 -8.32 -12.60 -6.14
N HIS A 138 -8.02 -12.58 -4.84
CA HIS A 138 -7.36 -13.66 -4.08
C HIS A 138 -8.11 -13.99 -2.77
N PRO A 139 -9.44 -14.22 -2.81
CA PRO A 139 -10.24 -14.43 -1.60
C PRO A 139 -9.77 -15.64 -0.76
N GLU A 140 -9.21 -16.68 -1.38
CA GLU A 140 -8.77 -17.88 -0.71
C GLU A 140 -7.60 -17.63 0.26
N GLY A 141 -6.80 -16.58 -0.01
CA GLY A 141 -5.68 -16.16 0.81
C GLY A 141 -6.08 -15.38 2.06
N VAL A 142 -7.35 -14.96 2.19
CA VAL A 142 -7.80 -14.07 3.27
C VAL A 142 -8.64 -14.84 4.29
N ARG A 143 -8.23 -14.80 5.56
CA ARG A 143 -8.98 -15.36 6.70
C ARG A 143 -9.94 -14.33 7.29
N SER A 144 -9.49 -13.10 7.47
CA SER A 144 -10.31 -11.99 7.96
C SER A 144 -9.80 -10.65 7.44
N VAL A 145 -10.66 -9.64 7.52
CA VAL A 145 -10.36 -8.27 7.12
C VAL A 145 -10.90 -7.28 8.14
N VAL A 146 -10.12 -6.23 8.41
CA VAL A 146 -10.56 -5.03 9.13
C VAL A 146 -10.36 -3.83 8.20
N LEU A 147 -11.42 -3.04 8.02
CA LEU A 147 -11.41 -1.83 7.20
C LEU A 147 -11.72 -0.64 8.10
N ASP A 148 -10.74 0.26 8.28
CA ASP A 148 -10.92 1.50 9.02
C ASP A 148 -10.94 2.68 8.05
N SER A 149 -11.99 3.52 8.15
CA SER A 149 -12.16 4.72 7.33
C SER A 149 -12.22 4.38 5.83
N VAL A 150 -13.26 3.60 5.49
CA VAL A 150 -13.42 2.88 4.21
C VAL A 150 -13.44 3.81 2.99
N LEU A 151 -12.61 3.48 2.00
CA LEU A 151 -12.71 3.98 0.63
C LEU A 151 -13.34 2.87 -0.25
N PRO A 152 -14.60 3.01 -0.68
CA PRO A 152 -15.26 2.01 -1.52
C PRO A 152 -14.59 1.86 -2.90
N VAL A 153 -14.67 0.65 -3.47
CA VAL A 153 -14.05 0.34 -4.77
C VAL A 153 -14.72 1.04 -5.96
N ASP A 154 -15.99 1.39 -5.84
CA ASP A 154 -16.87 2.01 -6.84
C ASP A 154 -16.79 3.54 -6.87
N VAL A 155 -16.14 4.16 -5.89
CA VAL A 155 -15.97 5.62 -5.83
C VAL A 155 -14.70 6.04 -6.55
N ASN A 156 -14.82 7.01 -7.47
CA ASN A 156 -13.66 7.71 -8.04
C ASN A 156 -13.20 8.82 -7.08
N TYR A 157 -12.35 8.44 -6.13
CA TYR A 157 -11.89 9.31 -5.04
C TYR A 157 -11.25 10.61 -5.53
N ASP A 158 -10.44 10.54 -6.59
CA ASP A 158 -9.71 11.72 -7.09
C ASP A 158 -10.65 12.77 -7.69
N GLU A 159 -11.82 12.35 -8.19
CA GLU A 159 -12.86 13.26 -8.69
C GLU A 159 -13.76 13.81 -7.59
N THR A 160 -14.00 13.04 -6.51
CA THR A 160 -14.91 13.42 -5.42
C THR A 160 -14.23 14.17 -4.26
N ALA A 161 -12.93 13.99 -4.06
CA ALA A 161 -12.17 14.73 -3.05
C ALA A 161 -11.76 16.14 -3.52
N ALA A 162 -11.82 16.41 -4.81
CA ALA A 162 -11.49 17.70 -5.43
C ALA A 162 -12.71 18.58 -5.73
N SER A 163 -13.93 18.10 -5.43
CA SER A 163 -15.20 18.81 -5.62
C SER A 163 -15.70 19.52 -4.37
#